data_AF-A0A655X318-F1
#
_entry.id   AF-A0A655X318-F1
#
_cell.length_a   1.000
_cell.length_b   1.000
_cell.length_c   1.000
_cell.angle_alpha   90.00
_cell.angle_beta   90.00
_cell.angle_gamma   90.00
#
_symmetry.space_group_name_H-M   'P 1'
#
loop_
_entity.id
_entity.type
_entity.pdbx_description
1 polymer ?
#
loop_
_entity_poly.entity_id
_entity_poly.type
_entity_poly.pdbx_seq_one_letter_code
_entity_poly.pdbx_strand_id
1 'polypeptide(L)'
;MLMLLVSWFGAWRVWRNKPLPKPYMYALIGMTFSGWVATIAGWYVTEIGRQPWLVSGVLRTAEAVTPVASSSVGISLTLYLITYVVLLVAYVHTLFYLARKTGHAPQVSPSSTKAAL
;
A
#
# COMPACT_ATOMS: atom_id res chain seq x y z
N MET A 1 -15.53 3.86 3.69
CA MET A 1 -16.31 5.06 4.08
C MET A 1 -15.43 6.18 4.62
N LEU A 2 -14.53 5.92 5.55
CA LEU A 2 -13.64 6.95 6.11
C LEU A 2 -12.78 7.66 5.04
N MET A 3 -12.21 6.93 4.07
CA MET A 3 -11.48 7.54 2.94
C MET A 3 -12.35 8.48 2.08
N LEU A 4 -13.62 8.12 1.85
CA LEU A 4 -14.56 8.94 1.10
C LEU A 4 -14.90 10.22 1.86
N LEU A 5 -15.13 10.12 3.17
CA LEU A 5 -15.42 11.27 4.03
C LEU A 5 -14.24 12.25 4.07
N VAL A 6 -13.01 11.74 4.23
CA VAL A 6 -11.80 12.57 4.19
C VAL A 6 -11.66 13.22 2.82
N SER A 7 -11.74 12.45 1.73
CA SER A 7 -11.64 12.98 0.37
C SER A 7 -12.68 14.08 0.08
N TRP A 8 -13.95 13.84 0.43
CA TRP A 8 -15.05 14.77 0.20
C TRP A 8 -14.90 16.06 1.01
N PHE A 9 -14.47 15.96 2.28
CA PHE A 9 -14.22 17.12 3.13
C PHE A 9 -13.06 17.99 2.59
N GLY A 10 -11.99 17.35 2.11
CA GLY A 10 -10.88 18.02 1.44
C GLY A 10 -11.33 18.73 0.16
N ALA A 11 -12.03 18.03 -0.72
CA ALA A 11 -12.55 18.58 -1.98
C ALA A 11 -13.47 19.77 -1.73
N TRP A 12 -14.36 19.68 -0.74
CA TRP A 12 -15.24 20.78 -0.35
C TRP A 12 -14.46 22.01 0.16
N ARG A 13 -13.41 21.83 0.97
CA ARG A 13 -12.57 22.95 1.43
C ARG A 13 -11.79 23.61 0.30
N VAL A 14 -11.25 22.81 -0.61
CA VAL A 14 -10.52 23.30 -1.80
C VAL A 14 -11.45 24.09 -2.69
N TRP A 15 -12.66 23.57 -2.95
CA TRP A 15 -13.69 24.28 -3.71
C TRP A 15 -14.12 25.61 -3.07
N ARG A 16 -14.04 25.71 -1.74
CA ARG A 16 -14.31 26.94 -0.98
C ARG A 16 -13.09 27.85 -0.81
N ASN A 17 -11.96 27.57 -1.47
CA ASN A 17 -10.69 28.30 -1.34
C ASN A 17 -10.22 28.48 0.12
N LYS A 18 -10.55 27.53 1.02
CA LYS A 18 -10.15 27.59 2.42
C LYS A 18 -8.82 26.85 2.62
N PRO A 19 -7.90 27.38 3.46
CA PRO A 19 -6.65 26.70 3.74
C PRO A 19 -6.90 25.35 4.40
N LEU A 20 -6.09 24.34 4.11
CA LEU A 20 -6.17 23.04 4.78
C LEU A 20 -5.51 23.14 6.16
N PRO A 21 -6.18 22.71 7.24
CA PRO A 21 -5.63 22.83 8.58
C PRO A 21 -4.53 21.76 8.76
N LYS A 22 -3.44 22.10 9.46
CA LYS A 22 -2.33 21.16 9.76
C LYS A 22 -2.77 19.76 10.22
N PRO A 23 -3.73 19.58 11.16
CA PRO A 23 -4.19 18.24 11.55
C PRO A 23 -4.79 17.42 10.40
N TYR A 24 -5.47 18.07 9.46
CA TYR A 24 -6.02 17.39 8.29
C TYR A 24 -4.92 16.95 7.30
N MET A 25 -3.84 17.71 7.17
CA MET A 25 -2.69 17.31 6.36
C MET A 25 -2.00 16.08 6.96
N TYR A 26 -1.85 16.01 8.28
CA TYR A 26 -1.36 14.79 8.95
C TYR A 26 -2.31 13.60 8.76
N ALA A 27 -3.63 13.83 8.80
CA ALA A 27 -4.62 12.80 8.50
C ALA A 27 -4.48 12.26 7.06
N LEU A 28 -4.22 13.14 6.07
CA LEU A 28 -3.98 12.73 4.69
C LEU A 28 -2.73 11.85 4.54
N ILE A 29 -1.65 12.16 5.27
CA ILE A 29 -0.43 11.33 5.28
C ILE A 29 -0.77 9.92 5.77
N GLY A 30 -1.51 9.81 6.88
CA GLY A 30 -1.98 8.53 7.40
C GLY A 30 -2.92 7.79 6.44
N MET A 31 -3.77 8.52 5.71
CA MET A 31 -4.70 7.93 4.74
C MET A 31 -3.98 7.25 3.55
N THR A 32 -2.72 7.58 3.27
CA THR A 32 -1.90 6.87 2.26
C THR A 32 -1.86 5.36 2.51
N PHE A 33 -1.85 4.94 3.78
CA PHE A 33 -1.82 3.52 4.16
C PHE A 33 -3.21 2.86 4.24
N SER A 34 -4.27 3.66 4.34
CA SER A 34 -5.63 3.14 4.52
C SER A 34 -6.11 2.30 3.33
N GLY A 35 -5.68 2.62 2.11
CA GLY A 35 -5.99 1.83 0.92
C GLY A 35 -5.37 0.43 0.96
N TRP A 36 -4.14 0.32 1.45
CA TRP A 36 -3.46 -0.99 1.61
C TRP A 36 -4.19 -1.88 2.63
N VAL A 37 -4.56 -1.30 3.78
CA VAL A 37 -5.32 -2.02 4.81
C VAL A 37 -6.69 -2.47 4.28
N ALA A 38 -7.40 -1.60 3.56
CA ALA A 38 -8.70 -1.92 2.99
C ALA A 38 -8.63 -3.08 1.99
N THR A 39 -7.61 -3.10 1.13
CA THR A 39 -7.39 -4.19 0.16
C THR A 39 -7.12 -5.53 0.86
N ILE A 40 -6.24 -5.54 1.87
CA ILE A 40 -5.93 -6.77 2.63
C ILE A 40 -7.16 -7.26 3.38
N ALA A 41 -7.89 -6.37 4.04
CA ALA A 41 -9.10 -6.72 4.77
C ALA A 41 -10.17 -7.31 3.84
N GLY A 42 -10.35 -6.73 2.64
CA GLY A 42 -11.26 -7.25 1.63
C GLY A 42 -10.90 -8.68 1.22
N TRP A 43 -9.64 -8.92 0.86
CA TRP A 43 -9.13 -10.25 0.53
C TRP A 43 -9.31 -11.27 1.67
N TYR A 44 -9.03 -10.84 2.91
CA TYR A 44 -9.16 -11.71 4.08
C TYR A 44 -10.61 -12.15 4.30
N VAL A 45 -11.55 -11.20 4.21
CA VAL A 45 -12.99 -11.47 4.35
C VAL A 45 -13.47 -12.43 3.26
N THR A 46 -13.05 -12.23 2.01
CA THR A 46 -13.49 -13.09 0.91
C THR A 46 -12.90 -14.51 1.01
N GLU A 47 -11.64 -14.65 1.40
CA GLU A 47 -11.01 -15.97 1.43
C GLU A 47 -11.33 -16.80 2.65
N ILE A 48 -11.50 -16.16 3.81
CA ILE A 48 -11.96 -16.86 5.00
C ILE A 48 -13.46 -17.09 4.96
N GLY A 49 -14.23 -16.15 4.41
CA GLY A 49 -15.68 -16.30 4.24
C GLY A 49 -16.07 -17.49 3.35
N ARG A 50 -15.15 -17.98 2.52
CA ARG A 50 -15.37 -19.15 1.65
C ARG A 50 -14.93 -20.48 2.26
N GLN A 51 -14.17 -20.47 3.37
CA GLN A 51 -13.88 -21.69 4.12
C GLN A 51 -15.20 -22.33 4.60
N PRO A 52 -15.38 -23.67 4.54
CA PRO A 52 -14.39 -24.73 4.32
C PRO A 52 -14.20 -25.17 2.86
N TRP A 53 -14.71 -24.42 1.89
CA TRP A 53 -14.74 -24.82 0.49
C TRP A 53 -13.64 -24.14 -0.32
N LEU A 54 -12.93 -24.92 -1.13
CA LEU A 54 -12.01 -24.41 -2.15
C LEU A 54 -12.77 -24.15 -3.46
N VAL A 55 -13.72 -25.02 -3.79
CA VAL A 55 -14.75 -24.79 -4.82
C VAL A 55 -16.09 -25.14 -4.20
N SER A 56 -16.99 -24.16 -4.12
CA SER A 56 -18.28 -24.28 -3.44
C SER A 56 -19.07 -25.49 -3.97
N GLY A 57 -19.37 -26.43 -3.08
CA GLY A 57 -20.14 -27.63 -3.41
C GLY A 57 -19.38 -28.71 -4.18
N VAL A 58 -18.08 -28.53 -4.47
CA VAL A 58 -17.28 -29.49 -5.24
C VAL A 58 -16.07 -29.99 -4.45
N LEU A 59 -15.23 -29.09 -3.92
CA LEU A 59 -13.96 -29.45 -3.29
C LEU A 59 -13.77 -28.72 -1.96
N ARG A 60 -13.50 -29.49 -0.90
CA ARG A 60 -13.18 -28.95 0.43
C ARG A 60 -11.69 -28.66 0.56
N THR A 61 -11.35 -27.67 1.39
CA THR A 61 -9.93 -27.33 1.65
C THR A 61 -9.16 -28.47 2.31
N ALA A 62 -9.82 -29.29 3.15
CA ALA A 62 -9.21 -30.46 3.78
C ALA A 62 -8.83 -31.57 2.79
N GLU A 63 -9.58 -31.71 1.68
CA GLU A 63 -9.35 -32.74 0.66
C GLU A 63 -8.26 -32.32 -0.34
N ALA A 64 -7.96 -31.03 -0.41
CA ALA A 64 -6.94 -30.47 -1.30
C ALA A 64 -5.52 -30.52 -0.71
N VAL A 65 -5.35 -30.97 0.53
CA VAL A 65 -4.03 -31.06 1.18
C VAL A 65 -3.23 -32.23 0.62
N THR A 66 -2.09 -31.94 0.02
CA THR A 66 -1.19 -32.96 -0.56
C THR A 66 -0.39 -33.68 0.53
N PRO A 67 -0.01 -34.96 0.33
CA PRO A 67 0.69 -35.79 1.32
C PRO A 67 2.18 -35.47 1.43
N VAL A 68 2.57 -34.19 1.37
CA VAL A 68 3.96 -33.74 1.55
C VAL A 68 4.31 -33.63 3.02
N ALA A 69 5.57 -33.94 3.35
CA ALA A 69 6.08 -33.80 4.71
C ALA A 69 5.91 -32.36 5.20
N SER A 70 5.31 -32.19 6.37
CA SER A 70 5.03 -30.89 7.00
C SER A 70 6.31 -30.06 7.19
N SER A 71 7.44 -30.72 7.38
CA SER A 71 8.77 -30.11 7.48
C SER A 71 9.19 -29.39 6.19
N SER A 72 8.96 -30.00 5.02
CA SER A 72 9.30 -29.40 3.72
C SER A 72 8.45 -28.16 3.43
N VAL A 73 7.17 -28.17 3.81
CA VAL A 73 6.27 -27.00 3.70
C VAL A 73 6.71 -25.88 4.64
N GLY A 74 7.11 -26.20 5.87
CA GLY A 74 7.61 -25.21 6.82
C GLY A 74 8.90 -24.52 6.34
N ILE A 75 9.83 -25.28 5.77
CA ILE A 75 11.08 -24.75 5.22
C ILE A 75 10.80 -23.83 4.02
N SER A 76 9.97 -24.26 3.06
CA SER A 76 9.66 -23.44 1.89
C SER A 76 8.92 -22.15 2.27
N LEU A 77 7.93 -22.23 3.18
CA LEU A 77 7.23 -21.06 3.70
C LEU A 77 8.19 -20.08 4.36
N THR A 78 9.11 -20.58 5.21
CA THR A 78 10.12 -19.75 5.87
C THR A 78 11.02 -19.04 4.87
N LEU A 79 11.47 -19.77 3.83
CA LEU A 79 12.30 -19.20 2.78
C LEU A 79 11.55 -18.08 2.02
N TYR A 80 10.29 -18.32 1.64
CA TYR A 80 9.45 -17.30 1.01
C TYR A 80 9.27 -16.06 1.89
N LEU A 81 9.00 -16.24 3.19
CA LEU A 81 8.86 -15.12 4.13
C LEU A 81 10.15 -14.30 4.21
N ILE A 82 11.32 -14.95 4.34
CA ILE A 82 12.61 -14.27 4.35
C ILE A 82 12.82 -13.48 3.05
N THR A 83 12.59 -14.10 1.90
CA THR A 83 12.73 -13.43 0.60
C THR A 83 11.84 -12.20 0.50
N TYR A 84 10.56 -12.29 0.88
CA TYR A 84 9.66 -11.14 0.83
C TYR A 84 10.05 -10.02 1.81
N VAL A 85 10.53 -10.35 3.01
CA VAL A 85 11.03 -9.35 3.96
C VAL A 85 12.25 -8.62 3.40
N VAL A 86 13.21 -9.35 2.82
CA VAL A 86 14.40 -8.74 2.19
C VAL A 86 14.01 -7.80 1.05
N LEU A 87 13.10 -8.25 0.17
CA LEU A 87 12.60 -7.43 -0.94
C LEU A 87 11.86 -6.18 -0.45
N LEU A 88 11.02 -6.32 0.57
CA LEU A 88 10.30 -5.19 1.16
C LEU A 88 11.26 -4.14 1.73
N VAL A 89 12.29 -4.56 2.48
CA VAL A 89 13.30 -3.66 3.03
C VAL A 89 14.08 -2.96 1.91
N ALA A 90 14.51 -3.70 0.88
CA ALA A 90 15.23 -3.14 -0.25
C ALA A 90 14.38 -2.10 -1.01
N TYR A 91 13.09 -2.39 -1.22
CA TYR A 91 12.15 -1.48 -1.85
C TYR A 91 11.95 -0.18 -1.07
N VAL A 92 11.62 -0.30 0.22
CA VAL A 92 11.41 0.86 1.11
C VAL A 92 12.69 1.70 1.20
N HIS A 93 13.85 1.06 1.36
CA HIS A 93 15.15 1.74 1.38
C HIS A 93 15.39 2.52 0.07
N THR A 94 15.12 1.91 -1.08
CA THR A 94 15.29 2.56 -2.39
C THR A 94 14.36 3.77 -2.55
N LEU A 95 13.11 3.68 -2.12
CA LEU A 95 12.18 4.81 -2.14
C LEU A 95 12.68 5.98 -1.29
N PHE A 96 13.12 5.72 -0.06
CA PHE A 96 13.66 6.77 0.80
C PHE A 96 14.98 7.35 0.28
N TYR A 97 15.84 6.50 -0.30
CA TYR A 97 17.08 6.93 -0.94
C TYR A 97 16.79 7.90 -2.10
N LEU A 98 15.86 7.53 -2.98
CA LEU A 98 15.51 8.36 -4.13
C LEU A 98 14.81 9.66 -3.72
N ALA A 99 13.89 9.60 -2.76
CA ALA A 99 13.18 10.78 -2.24
C ALA A 99 14.12 11.80 -1.59
N ARG A 100 15.21 11.36 -0.94
CA ARG A 100 16.23 12.25 -0.36
C ARG A 100 17.15 12.86 -1.42
N LYS A 101 17.42 12.12 -2.50
CA LYS A 101 18.32 12.56 -3.59
C LYS A 101 17.69 13.66 -4.45
N THR A 102 16.39 13.62 -4.68
CA THR A 102 15.66 14.64 -5.47
C THR A 102 15.50 15.99 -4.75
N GLY A 103 15.68 16.06 -3.43
CA GLY A 103 15.74 17.33 -2.68
C GLY A 103 16.95 18.21 -3.03
N HIS A 104 17.93 17.68 -3.77
CA HIS A 104 19.15 18.37 -4.21
C HIS A 104 19.21 18.59 -5.74
N ALA A 105 18.11 18.37 -6.47
CA ALA A 105 18.07 18.73 -7.89
C ALA A 105 18.24 20.26 -8.04
N PRO A 106 19.13 20.76 -8.92
CA PRO A 106 19.30 22.19 -9.12
C PRO A 106 17.95 22.79 -9.49
N GLN A 107 17.48 23.74 -8.69
CA GLN A 107 16.29 24.53 -8.98
C GLN A 107 16.51 25.19 -10.34
N VAL A 108 15.80 24.75 -11.38
CA VAL A 108 15.78 25.45 -12.66
C VAL A 108 15.02 26.75 -12.41
N SER A 109 15.77 27.79 -12.05
CA SER A 109 15.20 29.10 -11.75
C SER A 109 14.62 29.68 -13.05
N PRO A 110 13.37 30.18 -13.05
CA PRO A 110 12.70 30.71 -14.24
C PRO A 110 13.29 32.04 -14.76
N SER A 111 14.43 32.49 -14.25
CA SER A 111 15.06 33.76 -14.63
C SER A 111 15.83 33.71 -15.95
N SER A 112 16.15 32.54 -16.50
CA SER A 112 16.94 32.43 -17.75
C SER A 112 16.14 32.65 -19.03
N THR A 113 14.80 32.61 -18.99
CA THR A 113 13.95 32.80 -20.18
C THR A 113 13.73 34.28 -20.54
N LYS A 114 13.93 35.22 -19.60
CA LYS A 114 13.68 36.65 -19.83
C LYS A 114 14.89 37.44 -20.35
N ALA A 115 16.07 36.84 -20.43
CA ALA A 115 17.27 37.51 -20.94
C ALA A 115 17.53 37.25 -22.44
N ALA A 116 16.69 36.45 -23.09
CA ALA A 116 16.83 36.05 -24.50
C ALA A 116 15.72 36.63 -25.42
N LEU A 117 14.89 37.53 -24.89
CA LEU A 117 13.92 38.37 -25.62
C LEU A 117 14.27 39.84 -25.35
#